data_AF-A0A6V7P3T1-F1
#
_entry.id   AF-A0A6V7P3T1-F1
#
_cell.length_a   1.000
_cell.length_b   1.000
_cell.length_c   1.000
_cell.angle_alpha   90.00
_cell.angle_beta   90.00
_cell.angle_gamma   90.00
#
_symmetry.space_group_name_H-M   'P 1'
#
loop_
_entity.id
_entity.type
_entity.pdbx_description
1 polymer ?
#
loop_
_entity_poly.entity_id
_entity_poly.type
_entity_poly.pdbx_seq_one_letter_code
_entity_poly.pdbx_strand_id
1 'polypeptide(L)'
;MQEGASRRSQIRVLRHVLQVVPESRTANLSQLTIITTQLSIKNYTHALGVIAQLLKNHSLSHLQREVLETCQEEYNLGVDANKQAIEDVKAGDIFGALSSLSAASDAPVNCEDAFSEGKEASLLPREDDLASKISVLALAILTLLKSKSSIP
;
A
#
# COMPACT_ATOMS: atom_id res chain seq x y z
N MET A 1 -6.31 -19.99 -12.76
CA MET A 1 -7.45 -19.90 -11.80
C MET A 1 -7.25 -18.84 -10.70
N GLN A 2 -6.03 -18.48 -10.30
CA GLN A 2 -5.74 -17.43 -9.29
C GLN A 2 -6.26 -16.03 -9.67
N GLU A 3 -6.18 -15.65 -10.94
CA GLU A 3 -6.46 -14.30 -11.44
C GLU A 3 -7.92 -13.86 -11.23
N GLY A 4 -8.86 -14.80 -11.38
CA GLY A 4 -10.28 -14.55 -11.14
C GLY A 4 -10.65 -14.38 -9.67
N ALA A 5 -9.88 -14.97 -8.75
CA ALA A 5 -10.08 -14.79 -7.30
C ALA A 5 -9.52 -13.44 -6.83
N SER A 6 -8.35 -13.05 -7.33
CA SER A 6 -7.73 -11.73 -7.06
C SER A 6 -8.64 -10.58 -7.51
N ARG A 7 -9.18 -10.66 -8.73
CA ARG A 7 -10.10 -9.64 -9.27
C ARG A 7 -11.38 -9.48 -8.45
N ARG A 8 -11.97 -10.59 -7.97
CA ARG A 8 -13.17 -10.55 -7.10
C ARG A 8 -12.90 -9.93 -5.73
N SER A 9 -11.72 -10.16 -5.17
CA SER A 9 -11.30 -9.55 -3.90
C SER A 9 -11.07 -8.04 -4.06
N GLN A 10 -10.40 -7.61 -5.13
CA GLN A 10 -10.21 -6.19 -5.43
C GLN A 10 -11.54 -5.44 -5.63
N ILE A 11 -12.52 -6.03 -6.34
CA ILE A 11 -13.86 -5.44 -6.49
C ILE A 11 -14.58 -5.26 -5.15
N ARG A 12 -14.39 -6.19 -4.20
CA ARG A 12 -14.99 -6.07 -2.85
C ARG A 12 -14.36 -4.94 -2.05
N VAL A 13 -13.04 -4.82 -2.08
CA VAL A 13 -12.33 -3.72 -1.40
C VAL A 13 -12.70 -2.38 -2.03
N LEU A 14 -12.72 -2.29 -3.37
CA LEU A 14 -13.16 -1.10 -4.10
C LEU A 14 -14.57 -0.67 -3.67
N ARG A 15 -15.51 -1.62 -3.60
CA ARG A 15 -16.88 -1.33 -3.13
C ARG A 15 -16.90 -0.78 -1.71
N HIS A 16 -16.07 -1.31 -0.82
CA HIS A 16 -16.00 -0.86 0.56
C HIS A 16 -15.44 0.57 0.66
N VAL A 17 -14.35 0.86 -0.05
CA VAL A 17 -13.80 2.23 -0.16
C VAL A 17 -14.84 3.20 -0.74
N LEU A 18 -15.58 2.78 -1.77
CA LEU A 18 -16.65 3.58 -2.39
C LEU A 18 -17.83 3.88 -1.45
N GLN A 19 -18.05 3.03 -0.44
CA GLN A 19 -19.11 3.20 0.54
C GLN A 19 -18.68 4.09 1.71
N VAL A 20 -17.41 4.03 2.10
CA VAL A 20 -16.86 4.72 3.28
C VAL A 20 -16.38 6.14 2.95
N VAL A 21 -16.03 6.44 1.69
CA VAL A 21 -15.58 7.77 1.26
C VAL A 21 -16.68 8.48 0.45
N PRO A 22 -17.44 9.44 1.01
CA PRO A 22 -18.54 10.10 0.29
C PRO A 22 -18.14 10.75 -1.03
N GLU A 23 -16.92 11.31 -1.08
CA GLU A 23 -16.33 11.98 -2.24
C GLU A 23 -16.05 11.04 -3.41
N SER A 24 -15.95 9.73 -3.16
CA SER A 24 -15.66 8.73 -4.17
C SER A 24 -16.85 8.47 -5.12
N ARG A 25 -18.07 8.88 -4.75
CA ARG A 25 -19.29 8.64 -5.54
C ARG A 25 -19.36 9.45 -6.82
N THR A 26 -18.66 10.59 -6.87
CA THR A 26 -18.56 11.48 -8.03
C THR A 26 -17.14 11.60 -8.56
N ALA A 27 -16.19 10.88 -7.97
CA ALA A 27 -14.78 10.96 -8.31
C ALA A 27 -14.48 10.28 -9.65
N ASN A 28 -13.71 10.94 -10.50
CA ASN A 28 -13.08 10.28 -11.65
C ASN A 28 -11.95 9.33 -11.18
N LEU A 29 -11.42 8.52 -12.10
CA LEU A 29 -10.40 7.52 -11.74
C LEU A 29 -9.11 8.15 -11.17
N SER A 30 -8.74 9.36 -11.60
CA SER A 30 -7.59 10.09 -11.01
C SER A 30 -7.86 10.48 -9.56
N GLN A 31 -9.05 11.04 -9.27
CA GLN A 31 -9.47 11.40 -7.92
C GLN A 31 -9.58 10.16 -7.02
N LEU A 32 -10.13 9.05 -7.51
CA LEU A 32 -10.17 7.78 -6.79
C LEU A 32 -8.78 7.21 -6.50
N THR A 33 -7.84 7.37 -7.43
CA THR A 33 -6.44 6.99 -7.21
C THR A 33 -5.88 7.80 -6.06
N ILE A 34 -5.97 9.14 -6.10
CA ILE A 34 -5.47 10.02 -5.03
C ILE A 34 -6.09 9.68 -3.67
N ILE A 35 -7.40 9.52 -3.60
CA ILE A 35 -8.12 9.17 -2.35
C ILE A 35 -7.60 7.85 -1.79
N THR A 36 -7.44 6.83 -2.63
CA THR A 36 -6.97 5.50 -2.20
C THR A 36 -5.50 5.54 -1.78
N THR A 37 -4.67 6.30 -2.49
CA THR A 37 -3.26 6.51 -2.13
C THR A 37 -3.12 7.26 -0.80
N GLN A 38 -3.98 8.25 -0.52
CA GLN A 38 -4.02 8.92 0.78
C GLN A 38 -4.44 7.96 1.91
N LEU A 39 -5.36 7.03 1.63
CA LEU A 39 -5.70 5.96 2.56
C LEU A 39 -4.51 5.04 2.79
N SER A 40 -3.72 4.71 1.75
CA SER A 40 -2.48 3.94 1.89
C SER A 40 -1.50 4.65 2.84
N ILE A 41 -1.23 5.94 2.62
CA ILE A 41 -0.35 6.75 3.50
C ILE A 41 -0.78 6.68 4.97
N LYS A 42 -2.09 6.76 5.26
CA LYS A 42 -2.61 6.65 6.64
C LYS A 42 -2.32 5.28 7.24
N ASN A 43 -2.46 4.20 6.49
CA ASN A 43 -2.17 2.85 6.97
C ASN A 43 -0.67 2.63 7.17
N TYR A 44 0.18 3.16 6.27
CA TYR A 44 1.63 3.07 6.43
C TYR A 44 2.10 3.85 7.65
N THR A 45 1.55 5.05 7.87
CA THR A 45 1.84 5.85 9.06
C THR A 45 1.38 5.13 10.34
N HIS A 46 0.25 4.42 10.29
CA HIS A 46 -0.20 3.58 11.39
C HIS A 46 0.78 2.43 11.67
N ALA A 47 1.18 1.68 10.64
CA ALA A 47 2.16 0.60 10.76
C ALA A 47 3.49 1.08 11.33
N LEU A 48 4.01 2.23 10.86
CA LEU A 48 5.20 2.87 11.45
C LEU A 48 5.03 3.17 12.95
N GLY A 49 3.83 3.57 13.37
CA GLY A 49 3.48 3.75 14.79
C GLY A 49 3.52 2.43 15.57
N VAL A 50 3.02 1.34 15.00
CA VAL A 50 3.08 0.00 15.60
C VAL A 50 4.53 -0.49 15.69
N ILE A 51 5.31 -0.37 14.61
CA ILE A 51 6.74 -0.71 14.58
C ILE A 51 7.50 0.06 15.67
N ALA A 52 7.28 1.37 15.79
CA ALA A 52 7.91 2.19 16.81
C ALA A 52 7.52 1.79 18.25
N GLN A 53 6.32 1.22 18.45
CA GLN A 53 5.93 0.66 19.75
C GLN A 53 6.61 -0.70 20.00
N LEU A 54 6.65 -1.58 19.00
CA LEU A 54 7.31 -2.88 19.11
C LEU A 54 8.81 -2.72 19.41
N LEU A 55 9.51 -1.79 18.74
CA LEU A 55 10.93 -1.55 18.96
C LEU A 55 11.28 -1.10 20.39
N LYS A 56 10.31 -0.59 21.17
CA LYS A 56 10.50 -0.26 22.59
C LYS A 56 10.43 -1.49 23.50
N ASN A 57 9.97 -2.64 23.00
CA ASN A 57 9.91 -3.87 23.76
C ASN A 57 11.33 -4.45 23.96
N HIS A 58 11.77 -4.53 25.21
CA HIS A 58 13.07 -5.08 25.58
C HIS A 58 13.16 -6.61 25.49
N SER A 59 12.02 -7.30 25.30
CA SER A 59 11.97 -8.75 25.14
C SER A 59 12.15 -9.22 23.69
N LEU A 60 12.27 -8.31 22.73
CA LEU A 60 12.58 -8.67 21.34
C LEU A 60 13.97 -9.30 21.25
N SER A 61 14.09 -10.36 20.44
CA SER A 61 15.40 -10.87 20.03
C SER A 61 16.15 -9.81 19.21
N HIS A 62 17.47 -9.97 19.08
CA HIS A 62 18.27 -9.11 18.21
C HIS A 62 17.75 -9.13 16.77
N LEU A 63 17.45 -10.33 16.27
CA LEU A 63 16.95 -10.53 14.92
C LEU A 63 15.58 -9.90 14.70
N GLN A 64 14.66 -10.03 15.66
CA GLN A 64 13.35 -9.38 15.59
C GLN A 64 13.47 -7.85 15.55
N ARG A 65 14.44 -7.28 16.26
CA ARG A 65 14.72 -5.84 16.23
C ARG A 65 15.25 -5.41 14.86
N GLU A 66 16.23 -6.12 14.31
CA GLU A 66 16.78 -5.85 12.98
C GLU A 66 15.68 -5.93 11.90
N VAL A 67 14.85 -6.97 11.94
CA VAL A 67 13.72 -7.11 11.00
C VAL A 67 12.72 -5.94 11.14
N LEU A 68 12.39 -5.51 12.36
CA LEU A 68 11.50 -4.37 12.58
C LEU A 68 12.11 -3.04 12.10
N GLU A 69 13.43 -2.88 12.18
CA GLU A 69 14.14 -1.73 11.62
C GLU A 69 14.09 -1.75 10.09
N THR A 70 14.30 -2.91 9.46
CA THR A 70 14.08 -3.09 8.00
C THR A 70 12.64 -2.74 7.62
N CYS A 71 11.64 -3.26 8.34
CA CYS A 71 10.24 -2.90 8.10
C CYS A 71 10.01 -1.40 8.23
N GLN A 72 10.65 -0.73 9.21
CA GLN A 72 10.55 0.72 9.35
C GLN A 72 11.06 1.46 8.11
N GLU A 73 12.17 1.02 7.53
CA GLU A 73 12.74 1.59 6.30
C GLU A 73 11.81 1.39 5.10
N GLU A 74 11.33 0.16 4.89
CA GLU A 74 10.39 -0.19 3.81
C GLU A 74 9.10 0.64 3.90
N TYR A 75 8.53 0.77 5.10
CA TYR A 75 7.31 1.58 5.28
C TYR A 75 7.55 3.07 5.06
N ASN A 76 8.71 3.63 5.45
CA ASN A 76 9.04 5.03 5.14
C ASN A 76 9.20 5.25 3.63
N LEU A 77 9.91 4.35 2.94
CA LEU A 77 10.02 4.35 1.48
C LEU A 77 8.64 4.30 0.81
N GLY A 78 7.77 3.42 1.30
CA GLY A 78 6.40 3.30 0.82
C GLY A 78 5.55 4.55 1.05
N VAL A 79 5.71 5.26 2.17
CA VAL A 79 5.06 6.56 2.40
C VAL A 79 5.50 7.58 1.35
N ASP A 80 6.80 7.68 1.09
CA ASP A 80 7.33 8.65 0.14
C ASP A 80 6.96 8.30 -1.30
N ALA A 81 6.98 7.02 -1.67
CA ALA A 81 6.49 6.54 -2.96
C ALA A 81 4.99 6.85 -3.15
N ASN A 82 4.14 6.67 -2.13
CA ASN A 82 2.73 7.05 -2.20
C ASN A 82 2.55 8.58 -2.37
N LYS A 83 3.35 9.41 -1.70
CA LYS A 83 3.31 10.87 -1.89
C LYS A 83 3.70 11.24 -3.32
N GLN A 84 4.77 10.64 -3.84
CA GLN A 84 5.22 10.87 -5.21
C GLN A 84 4.14 10.46 -6.22
N ALA A 85 3.50 9.31 -6.03
CA ALA A 85 2.39 8.87 -6.88
C ALA A 85 1.23 9.88 -6.93
N ILE A 86 0.92 10.56 -5.82
CA ILE A 86 -0.11 11.61 -5.80
C ILE A 86 0.31 12.79 -6.68
N GLU A 87 1.56 13.23 -6.59
CA GLU A 87 2.07 14.34 -7.41
C GLU A 87 2.12 13.95 -8.90
N ASP A 88 2.53 12.73 -9.22
CA ASP A 88 2.56 12.19 -10.58
C ASP A 88 1.13 12.15 -11.18
N VAL A 89 0.14 11.68 -10.42
CA VAL A 89 -1.28 11.67 -10.88
C VAL A 89 -1.79 13.09 -11.14
N LYS A 90 -1.45 14.06 -10.27
CA LYS A 90 -1.85 15.48 -10.48
C LYS A 90 -1.18 16.09 -11.71
N ALA A 91 0.06 15.71 -11.99
CA ALA A 91 0.80 16.15 -13.17
C ALA A 91 0.37 15.43 -14.46
N GLY A 92 -0.46 14.38 -14.35
CA GLY A 92 -0.84 13.54 -15.49
C GLY A 92 0.23 12.52 -15.90
N ASP A 93 1.31 12.37 -15.13
CA ASP A 93 2.33 11.35 -15.34
C ASP A 93 1.87 9.98 -14.81
N ILE A 94 1.06 9.30 -15.62
CA ILE A 94 0.51 7.99 -15.26
C ILE A 94 1.60 6.91 -15.15
N PHE A 95 2.71 7.05 -15.89
CA PHE A 95 3.80 6.07 -15.83
C PHE A 95 4.63 6.23 -14.55
N GLY A 96 4.96 7.47 -14.17
CA GLY A 96 5.57 7.79 -12.89
C GLY A 96 4.70 7.30 -11.74
N ALA A 97 3.40 7.63 -11.77
CA ALA A 97 2.45 7.19 -10.77
C ALA A 97 2.37 5.66 -10.63
N LEU A 98 2.42 4.92 -11.74
CA LEU A 98 2.43 3.45 -11.71
C LEU A 98 3.71 2.91 -11.07
N SER A 99 4.87 3.47 -11.43
CA SER A 99 6.15 3.08 -10.83
C SER A 99 6.15 3.32 -9.32
N SER A 100 5.69 4.50 -8.90
CA SER A 100 5.60 4.90 -7.50
C SER A 100 4.61 4.03 -6.71
N LEU A 101 3.43 3.71 -7.26
CA LEU A 101 2.48 2.82 -6.59
C LEU A 101 2.92 1.36 -6.53
N SER A 102 3.65 0.86 -7.54
CA SER A 102 4.25 -0.48 -7.48
C SER A 102 5.28 -0.56 -6.36
N ALA A 103 6.21 0.39 -6.30
CA ALA A 103 7.20 0.47 -5.22
C ALA A 103 6.54 0.56 -3.84
N ALA A 104 5.49 1.38 -3.72
CA ALA A 104 4.71 1.41 -2.49
C ALA A 104 4.10 0.05 -2.15
N SER A 105 3.53 -0.68 -3.13
CA SER A 105 2.91 -2.00 -2.89
C SER A 105 3.89 -3.10 -2.50
N ASP A 106 5.17 -2.95 -2.81
CA ASP A 106 6.21 -3.91 -2.45
C ASP A 106 6.60 -3.79 -0.97
N ALA A 107 6.56 -2.58 -0.38
CA ALA A 107 6.99 -2.35 1.01
C ALA A 107 6.40 -3.32 2.07
N PRO A 108 5.07 -3.54 2.18
CA PRO A 108 4.52 -4.49 3.15
C PRO A 108 4.88 -5.95 2.82
N VAL A 109 5.16 -6.27 1.55
CA VAL A 109 5.63 -7.60 1.15
C VAL A 109 7.08 -7.80 1.58
N ASN A 110 7.94 -6.80 1.33
CA ASN A 110 9.35 -6.81 1.74
C ASN A 110 9.49 -6.92 3.26
N CYS A 111 8.60 -6.29 4.04
CA CYS A 111 8.59 -6.44 5.49
C CYS A 111 8.25 -7.89 5.93
N GLU A 112 7.22 -8.50 5.35
CA GLU A 112 6.88 -9.90 5.61
C GLU A 112 8.01 -10.86 5.16
N ASP A 113 8.63 -10.58 4.02
CA ASP A 113 9.78 -11.34 3.51
C ASP A 113 10.97 -11.23 4.46
N ALA A 114 11.25 -10.05 5.05
CA ALA A 114 12.29 -9.89 6.05
C ALA A 114 12.05 -10.74 7.31
N PHE A 115 10.81 -10.85 7.78
CA PHE A 115 10.46 -11.80 8.86
C PHE A 115 10.71 -13.25 8.44
N SER A 116 10.27 -13.62 7.24
CA SER A 116 10.43 -14.97 6.68
C SER A 116 11.91 -15.37 6.52
N GLU A 117 12.74 -14.47 5.99
CA GLU A 117 14.19 -14.65 5.83
C GLU A 117 14.90 -14.78 7.19
N GLY A 118 14.46 -13.99 8.17
CA GLY A 118 14.88 -14.10 9.58
C GLY A 118 14.36 -15.37 10.26
N LYS A 119 13.47 -16.16 9.63
CA LYS A 119 12.77 -17.29 10.26
C LYS A 119 12.02 -16.89 11.53
N GLU A 120 11.56 -15.65 11.58
CA GLU A 120 10.77 -15.09 12.66
C GLU A 120 9.29 -15.06 12.25
N ALA A 121 8.40 -15.17 13.22
CA ALA A 121 6.98 -14.93 12.96
C ALA A 121 6.76 -13.43 12.73
N SER A 122 5.95 -13.06 11.74
CA SER A 122 5.56 -11.66 11.55
C SER A 122 4.92 -11.10 12.81
N LEU A 123 5.41 -9.92 13.20
CA LEU A 123 4.89 -9.15 14.32
C LEU A 123 3.87 -8.09 13.87
N LEU A 124 3.64 -7.97 12.55
CA LEU A 124 2.80 -6.97 11.90
C LEU A 124 1.80 -7.56 10.88
N PRO A 125 1.30 -8.80 11.02
CA PRO A 125 0.62 -9.49 9.91
C PRO A 125 -0.70 -8.85 9.51
N ARG A 126 -1.31 -8.03 10.40
CA ARG A 126 -2.56 -7.32 10.09
C ARG A 126 -2.29 -6.01 9.37
N GLU A 127 -1.24 -5.31 9.81
CA GLU A 127 -0.76 -4.07 9.25
C GLU A 127 -0.27 -4.30 7.82
N ASP A 128 0.55 -5.33 7.60
CA ASP A 128 1.08 -5.71 6.29
C ASP A 128 -0.02 -6.16 5.31
N ASP A 129 -0.96 -7.00 5.76
CA ASP A 129 -2.10 -7.43 4.94
C ASP A 129 -2.99 -6.25 4.51
N LEU A 130 -3.27 -5.33 5.44
CA LEU A 130 -4.11 -4.16 5.14
C LEU A 130 -3.38 -3.17 4.22
N ALA A 131 -2.11 -2.87 4.49
CA ALA A 131 -1.27 -2.03 3.66
C ALA A 131 -1.16 -2.58 2.23
N SER A 132 -0.87 -3.88 2.09
CA SER A 132 -0.80 -4.56 0.80
C SER A 132 -2.11 -4.45 0.01
N LYS A 133 -3.26 -4.75 0.65
CA LYS A 133 -4.58 -4.68 0.00
C LYS A 133 -4.92 -3.27 -0.52
N ILE A 134 -4.59 -2.24 0.26
CA ILE A 134 -4.89 -0.85 -0.11
C ILE A 134 -3.95 -0.36 -1.21
N SER A 135 -2.66 -0.68 -1.14
CA SER A 135 -1.69 -0.33 -2.19
C SER A 135 -2.02 -1.02 -3.52
N VAL A 136 -2.36 -2.32 -3.49
CA VAL A 136 -2.84 -3.06 -4.68
C VAL A 136 -4.12 -2.44 -5.24
N LEU A 137 -5.03 -1.96 -4.39
CA LEU A 137 -6.24 -1.28 -4.85
C LEU A 137 -5.90 0.04 -5.56
N ALA A 138 -5.01 0.86 -4.99
CA ALA A 138 -4.58 2.11 -5.62
C ALA A 138 -3.97 1.85 -7.01
N LEU A 139 -3.07 0.86 -7.10
CA LEU A 139 -2.45 0.43 -8.35
C LEU A 139 -3.48 -0.07 -9.38
N ALA A 140 -4.48 -0.83 -8.94
CA ALA A 140 -5.55 -1.32 -9.81
C ALA A 140 -6.42 -0.17 -10.37
N ILE A 141 -6.77 0.82 -9.55
CA ILE A 141 -7.54 1.99 -10.00
C ILE A 141 -6.73 2.81 -11.02
N LEU A 142 -5.44 3.05 -10.76
CA LEU A 142 -4.56 3.76 -11.69
C LEU A 142 -4.38 3.00 -13.01
N THR A 143 -4.29 1.67 -12.96
CA THR A 143 -4.22 0.83 -14.16
C THR A 143 -5.49 0.94 -15.00
N LEU A 144 -6.66 1.00 -14.34
CA LEU A 144 -7.92 1.28 -15.03
C LEU A 144 -7.92 2.65 -15.70
N LEU A 145 -7.41 3.68 -15.02
CA LEU A 145 -7.24 5.03 -15.60
C LEU A 145 -6.38 4.98 -16.87
N LYS A 146 -5.20 4.33 -16.80
CA LYS A 146 -4.31 4.16 -17.96
C LYS A 146 -5.03 3.52 -19.14
N SER A 147 -5.74 2.41 -18.90
CA SER A 147 -6.46 1.68 -19.97
C SER A 147 -7.56 2.51 -20.63
N LYS A 148 -8.24 3.38 -19.89
CA LYS A 148 -9.27 4.28 -20.42
C LYS A 148 -8.66 5.41 -21.25
N SER A 149 -7.51 5.94 -20.85
CA SER A 149 -6.79 6.98 -21.59
C SER A 149 -6.15 6.47 -22.89
N SER A 150 -5.96 5.15 -23.05
CA SER A 150 -5.42 4.53 -24.26
C SER A 150 -6.48 4.17 -25.32
N ILE A 151 -7.77 4.40 -25.05
CA ILE A 151 -8.85 4.17 -26.02
C ILE A 151 -9.23 5.53 -26.64
N PRO A 152 -9.02 5.74 -27.96
CA PRO A 152 -9.38 6.98 -28.65
C PRO A 152 -10.89 7.23 -28.75
#